data_AF-A0A1Y4RLM4-F1
#
_entry.id   AF-A0A1Y4RLM4-F1
#
_cell.length_a   1.000
_cell.length_b   1.000
_cell.length_c   1.000
_cell.angle_alpha   90.00
_cell.angle_beta   90.00
_cell.angle_gamma   90.00
#
_symmetry.space_group_name_H-M   'P 1'
#
loop_
_entity.id
_entity.type
_entity.pdbx_description
1 polymer ?
#
loop_
_entity_poly.entity_id
_entity_poly.type
_entity_poly.pdbx_seq_one_letter_code
_entity_poly.pdbx_strand_id
1 'polypeptide(L)'
;MTAALIDASVAGGTVEEAVRTLLRRRFAESTGCREAAELLTESFLMGLLDEQDQMGEHLQKVLAEDGDFFSLSGGFSQLVMLTELQDLYRVRGNLQLEDMIRTCFRKIIQLLPFMGQTGEDRRQECMESLRTLYQTSGKRSCAEMRPVFLEALERMLERSPLNPAVEGAALGILYGCGADRGAQISAAARGYMQGTEETRAKSAAFLRGLFFTARDFVLVSPDFLKLIDGLLESLSTEEFLRLLPELRLAFGYFTPLETDRIASKAAALHGKKAADLLEGKASPEEYAYGETLDSYARKQTKNGPAVSKPEE
;
A
#
# COMPACT_ATOMS: atom_id res chain seq x y z
N MET A 1 10.90 -40.97 -1.08
CA MET A 1 12.18 -40.26 -0.80
C MET A 1 13.16 -40.33 -1.96
N THR A 2 13.37 -41.49 -2.60
CA THR A 2 14.34 -41.67 -3.68
C THR A 2 14.06 -40.87 -4.95
N ALA A 3 12.80 -40.77 -5.40
CA ALA A 3 12.46 -39.99 -6.60
C ALA A 3 12.75 -38.49 -6.44
N ALA A 4 12.35 -37.87 -5.32
CA ALA A 4 12.62 -36.47 -5.04
C ALA A 4 14.12 -36.14 -4.93
N LEU A 5 14.93 -37.08 -4.43
CA LEU A 5 16.39 -36.93 -4.36
C LEU A 5 17.07 -37.11 -5.72
N ILE A 6 16.51 -37.95 -6.61
CA ILE A 6 16.99 -38.12 -7.99
C ILE A 6 16.62 -36.89 -8.85
N ASP A 7 15.42 -36.35 -8.67
CA ASP A 7 15.01 -35.11 -9.36
C ASP A 7 15.85 -33.92 -8.88
N ALA A 8 16.21 -33.88 -7.59
CA ALA A 8 17.09 -32.85 -7.03
C ALA A 8 18.56 -33.02 -7.44
N SER A 9 19.05 -34.23 -7.70
CA SER A 9 20.44 -34.46 -8.11
C SER A 9 20.75 -33.93 -9.51
N VAL A 10 19.72 -33.71 -10.35
CA VAL A 10 19.84 -33.03 -11.65
C VAL A 10 20.32 -31.59 -11.47
N ALA A 11 20.03 -30.96 -10.32
CA ALA A 11 20.42 -29.59 -10.04
C ALA A 11 21.88 -29.45 -9.57
N GLY A 12 22.49 -30.50 -9.01
CA GLY A 12 23.87 -30.48 -8.53
C GLY A 12 24.20 -31.62 -7.55
N GLY A 13 25.49 -31.90 -7.37
CA GLY A 13 25.99 -32.88 -6.40
C GLY A 13 26.12 -32.32 -4.99
N THR A 14 26.08 -30.99 -4.84
CA THR A 14 26.06 -30.27 -3.56
C THR A 14 24.87 -29.32 -3.45
N VAL A 15 24.55 -28.87 -2.23
CA VAL A 15 23.49 -27.87 -2.00
C VAL A 15 23.80 -26.56 -2.72
N GLU A 16 25.07 -26.14 -2.73
CA GLU A 16 25.49 -24.92 -3.42
C GLU A 16 25.27 -25.02 -4.94
N GLU A 17 25.69 -26.12 -5.55
CA GLU A 17 25.47 -26.37 -6.98
C GLU A 17 23.98 -26.42 -7.33
N ALA A 18 23.19 -27.11 -6.50
CA ALA A 18 21.74 -27.21 -6.69
C ALA A 18 21.06 -25.84 -6.63
N VAL A 19 21.40 -25.01 -5.63
CA VAL A 19 20.85 -23.66 -5.49
C VAL A 19 21.27 -22.79 -6.67
N ARG A 20 22.54 -22.82 -7.09
CA ARG A 20 23.03 -22.01 -8.21
C ARG A 20 22.33 -22.39 -9.52
N THR A 21 22.15 -23.68 -9.79
CA THR A 21 21.44 -24.17 -10.98
C THR A 21 19.97 -23.76 -10.97
N LEU A 22 19.27 -23.96 -9.85
CA LEU A 22 17.86 -23.60 -9.72
C LEU A 22 17.63 -22.09 -9.83
N LEU A 23 18.49 -21.29 -9.19
CA LEU A 23 18.43 -19.83 -9.23
C LEU A 23 18.65 -19.32 -10.65
N ARG A 24 19.71 -19.77 -11.34
CA ARG A 24 19.96 -19.40 -12.75
C ARG A 24 18.78 -19.74 -13.65
N ARG A 25 18.20 -20.93 -13.48
CA ARG A 25 17.05 -21.37 -14.27
C ARG A 25 15.84 -20.47 -14.03
N ARG A 26 15.45 -20.26 -12.76
CA ARG A 26 14.32 -19.38 -12.40
C ARG A 26 14.56 -17.94 -12.88
N PHE A 27 15.79 -17.46 -12.78
CA PHE A 27 16.14 -16.11 -13.24
C PHE A 27 16.00 -15.97 -14.74
N ALA A 28 16.50 -16.93 -15.52
CA ALA A 28 16.37 -16.93 -16.97
C ALA A 28 14.91 -17.07 -17.45
N GLU A 29 14.09 -17.79 -16.69
CA GLU A 29 12.65 -17.95 -16.96
C GLU A 29 11.81 -16.75 -16.47
N SER A 30 12.38 -15.85 -15.65
CA SER A 30 11.65 -14.70 -15.11
C SER A 30 11.34 -13.67 -16.19
N THR A 31 10.09 -13.20 -16.19
CA THR A 31 9.57 -12.23 -17.18
C THR A 31 9.09 -10.93 -16.55
N GLY A 32 8.79 -10.94 -15.26
CA GLY A 32 8.37 -9.77 -14.50
C GLY A 32 9.52 -9.15 -13.70
N CYS A 33 9.56 -7.81 -13.65
CA CYS A 33 10.52 -7.05 -12.87
C CYS A 33 10.48 -7.43 -11.38
N ARG A 34 9.31 -7.71 -10.80
CA ARG A 34 9.19 -8.14 -9.40
C ARG A 34 9.97 -9.43 -9.16
N GLU A 35 9.65 -10.46 -9.92
CA GLU A 35 10.26 -11.78 -9.78
C GLU A 35 11.78 -11.73 -10.01
N ALA A 36 12.22 -11.05 -11.07
CA ALA A 36 13.65 -10.91 -11.36
C ALA A 36 14.39 -10.19 -10.23
N ALA A 37 13.83 -9.10 -9.67
CA ALA A 37 14.46 -8.37 -8.57
C ALA A 37 14.44 -9.16 -7.25
N GLU A 38 13.41 -9.97 -7.00
CA GLU A 38 13.34 -10.89 -5.85
C GLU A 38 14.45 -11.94 -5.92
N LEU A 39 14.59 -12.62 -7.06
CA LEU A 39 15.64 -13.61 -7.27
C LEU A 39 17.04 -13.00 -7.15
N LEU A 40 17.22 -11.76 -7.63
CA LEU A 40 18.48 -11.03 -7.46
C LEU A 40 18.78 -10.76 -5.98
N THR A 41 17.76 -10.38 -5.21
CA THR A 41 17.89 -10.13 -3.77
C THR A 41 18.19 -11.42 -3.00
N GLU A 42 17.51 -12.52 -3.33
CA GLU A 42 17.79 -13.86 -2.80
C GLU A 42 19.23 -14.28 -3.09
N SER A 43 19.70 -14.10 -4.33
CA SER A 43 21.08 -14.38 -4.75
C SER A 43 22.11 -13.66 -3.86
N PHE A 44 21.87 -12.36 -3.62
CA PHE A 44 22.72 -11.55 -2.75
C PHE A 44 22.74 -12.05 -1.30
N LEU A 45 21.57 -12.35 -0.73
CA LEU A 45 21.46 -12.87 0.64
C LEU A 45 22.11 -14.25 0.82
N MET A 46 22.15 -15.06 -0.24
CA MET A 46 22.84 -16.35 -0.27
C MET A 46 24.37 -16.22 -0.48
N GLY A 47 24.89 -15.01 -0.76
CA GLY A 47 26.30 -14.78 -1.02
C GLY A 47 26.77 -15.21 -2.41
N LEU A 48 25.86 -15.42 -3.36
CA LEU A 48 26.16 -15.86 -4.73
C LEU A 48 26.54 -14.67 -5.64
N LEU A 49 27.58 -13.94 -5.25
CA LEU A 49 27.95 -12.67 -5.87
C LEU A 49 28.49 -12.81 -7.30
N ASP A 50 29.13 -13.94 -7.64
CA ASP A 50 29.72 -14.18 -8.96
C ASP A 50 28.69 -14.21 -10.10
N GLU A 51 27.41 -14.42 -9.78
CA GLU A 51 26.32 -14.52 -10.75
C GLU A 51 25.68 -13.15 -11.06
N GLN A 52 26.03 -12.11 -10.31
CA GLN A 52 25.32 -10.84 -10.35
C GLN A 52 25.43 -10.12 -11.69
N ASP A 53 26.58 -10.19 -12.37
CA ASP A 53 26.77 -9.47 -13.64
C ASP A 53 25.80 -9.97 -14.73
N GLN A 54 25.67 -11.30 -14.89
CA GLN A 54 24.73 -11.90 -15.84
C GLN A 54 23.27 -11.65 -15.45
N MET A 55 22.98 -11.72 -14.15
CA MET A 55 21.64 -11.40 -13.63
C MET A 55 21.28 -9.93 -13.88
N GLY A 56 22.26 -9.02 -13.79
CA GLY A 56 22.09 -7.61 -14.08
C GLY A 56 21.67 -7.35 -15.53
N GLU A 57 22.33 -7.99 -16.50
CA GLU A 57 21.97 -7.85 -17.91
C GLU A 57 20.55 -8.35 -18.22
N HIS A 58 20.15 -9.49 -17.64
CA HIS A 58 18.80 -10.01 -17.85
C HIS A 58 17.74 -9.16 -17.14
N LEU A 59 18.01 -8.67 -15.92
CA LEU A 59 17.11 -7.73 -15.25
C LEU A 59 16.91 -6.44 -16.07
N GLN A 60 17.94 -5.92 -16.74
CA GLN A 60 17.78 -4.77 -17.63
C GLN A 60 16.85 -5.06 -18.82
N LYS A 61 16.92 -6.27 -19.40
CA LYS A 61 16.01 -6.70 -20.48
C LYS A 61 14.58 -6.81 -19.97
N VAL A 62 14.37 -7.48 -18.84
CA VAL A 62 13.07 -7.57 -18.17
C VAL A 62 12.51 -6.18 -17.88
N LEU A 63 13.32 -5.29 -17.30
CA LEU A 63 12.94 -3.89 -17.05
C LEU A 63 12.56 -3.14 -18.31
N ALA A 64 13.19 -3.41 -19.45
CA ALA A 64 12.86 -2.77 -20.72
C ALA A 64 11.49 -3.23 -21.25
N GLU A 65 11.19 -4.53 -21.13
CA GLU A 65 10.00 -5.17 -21.71
C GLU A 65 8.77 -5.12 -20.80
N ASP A 66 8.94 -5.07 -19.48
CA ASP A 66 7.83 -5.18 -18.52
C ASP A 66 6.90 -3.95 -18.57
N GLY A 67 5.64 -4.18 -18.95
CA GLY A 67 4.60 -3.14 -19.04
C GLY A 67 3.61 -3.12 -17.87
N ASP A 68 3.76 -4.00 -16.87
CA ASP A 68 2.82 -4.10 -15.75
C ASP A 68 3.25 -3.20 -14.59
N PHE A 69 2.37 -2.27 -14.19
CA PHE A 69 2.64 -1.31 -13.13
C PHE A 69 3.03 -1.98 -11.80
N PHE A 70 2.38 -3.09 -11.46
CA PHE A 70 2.55 -3.72 -10.15
C PHE A 70 3.81 -4.59 -10.12
N SER A 71 4.12 -5.27 -11.21
CA SER A 71 5.40 -5.96 -11.40
C SER A 71 6.55 -4.96 -11.27
N LEU A 72 6.49 -3.83 -11.98
CA LEU A 72 7.48 -2.76 -11.86
C LEU A 72 7.56 -2.18 -10.45
N SER A 73 6.42 -1.88 -9.81
CA SER A 73 6.40 -1.32 -8.44
C SER A 73 6.97 -2.28 -7.39
N GLY A 74 6.69 -3.59 -7.54
CA GLY A 74 7.29 -4.63 -6.70
C GLY A 74 8.80 -4.72 -6.92
N GLY A 75 9.23 -4.75 -8.19
CA GLY A 75 10.64 -4.77 -8.54
C GLY A 75 11.40 -3.54 -8.04
N PHE A 76 10.83 -2.35 -8.18
CA PHE A 76 11.38 -1.11 -7.62
C PHE A 76 11.62 -1.22 -6.11
N SER A 77 10.65 -1.76 -5.38
CA SER A 77 10.76 -1.95 -3.93
C SER A 77 11.89 -2.91 -3.56
N GLN A 78 12.04 -4.00 -4.30
CA GLN A 78 13.11 -4.98 -4.10
C GLN A 78 14.49 -4.42 -4.45
N LEU A 79 14.62 -3.65 -5.53
CA LEU A 79 15.90 -3.02 -5.90
C LEU A 79 16.35 -1.97 -4.87
N VAL A 80 15.41 -1.20 -4.34
CA VAL A 80 15.68 -0.26 -3.24
C VAL A 80 16.12 -1.01 -2.00
N MET A 81 15.42 -2.08 -1.62
CA MET A 81 15.81 -2.94 -0.49
C MET A 81 17.22 -3.52 -0.69
N LEU A 82 17.52 -4.05 -1.89
CA LEU A 82 18.83 -4.60 -2.21
C LEU A 82 19.95 -3.56 -2.06
N THR A 83 19.69 -2.31 -2.45
CA THR A 83 20.64 -1.20 -2.26
C THR A 83 20.93 -0.98 -0.77
N GLU A 84 19.88 -0.99 0.07
CA GLU A 84 20.02 -0.85 1.53
C GLU A 84 20.78 -2.03 2.15
N LEU A 85 20.54 -3.25 1.67
CA LEU A 85 21.25 -4.44 2.12
C LEU A 85 22.74 -4.39 1.72
N GLN A 86 23.07 -3.96 0.51
CA GLN A 86 24.45 -3.78 0.07
C GLN A 86 25.19 -2.77 0.95
N ASP A 87 24.55 -1.65 1.29
CA ASP A 87 25.11 -0.65 2.19
C ASP A 87 25.28 -1.18 3.62
N LEU A 88 24.29 -1.91 4.14
CA LEU A 88 24.31 -2.50 5.48
C LEU A 88 25.43 -3.53 5.64
N TYR A 89 25.57 -4.45 4.69
CA TYR A 89 26.60 -5.48 4.72
C TYR A 89 27.97 -5.00 4.22
N ARG A 90 28.06 -3.78 3.69
CA ARG A 90 29.26 -3.20 3.06
C ARG A 90 29.81 -4.07 1.93
N VAL A 91 28.90 -4.76 1.23
CA VAL A 91 29.21 -5.59 0.06
C VAL A 91 28.70 -4.82 -1.15
N ARG A 92 29.62 -4.32 -1.97
CA ARG A 92 29.27 -3.69 -3.24
C ARG A 92 29.41 -4.70 -4.36
N GLY A 93 28.32 -4.94 -5.08
CA GLY A 93 28.36 -5.61 -6.37
C GLY A 93 28.75 -4.64 -7.49
N ASN A 94 28.99 -5.18 -8.69
CA ASN A 94 29.23 -4.37 -9.90
C ASN A 94 27.92 -3.90 -10.57
N LEU A 95 26.77 -4.25 -9.99
CA LEU A 95 25.45 -3.92 -10.50
C LEU A 95 25.19 -2.41 -10.45
N GLN A 96 24.75 -1.86 -11.58
CA GLN A 96 24.29 -0.47 -11.70
C GLN A 96 22.85 -0.34 -11.14
N LEU A 97 22.66 -0.64 -9.85
CA LEU A 97 21.34 -0.64 -9.21
C LEU A 97 20.66 0.73 -9.26
N GLU A 98 21.43 1.81 -9.13
CA GLU A 98 20.88 3.16 -9.20
C GLU A 98 20.22 3.44 -10.56
N ASP A 99 20.87 3.06 -11.66
CA ASP A 99 20.32 3.22 -13.01
C ASP A 99 19.08 2.35 -13.24
N MET A 100 19.08 1.13 -12.71
CA MET A 100 17.92 0.23 -12.76
C MET A 100 16.73 0.81 -11.99
N ILE A 101 16.96 1.33 -10.78
CA ILE A 101 15.93 2.00 -9.97
C ILE A 101 15.38 3.22 -10.71
N ARG A 102 16.24 4.08 -11.27
CA ARG A 102 15.83 5.26 -12.06
C ARG A 102 14.99 4.86 -13.28
N THR A 103 15.37 3.79 -13.98
CA THR A 103 14.65 3.28 -15.14
C THR A 103 13.28 2.72 -14.75
N CYS A 104 13.24 1.88 -13.71
CA CYS A 104 12.01 1.31 -13.17
C CYS A 104 11.04 2.41 -12.72
N PHE A 105 11.54 3.38 -11.94
CA PHE A 105 10.76 4.54 -11.50
C PHE A 105 10.14 5.29 -12.68
N ARG A 106 10.92 5.57 -13.74
CA ARG A 106 10.41 6.28 -14.92
C ARG A 106 9.25 5.54 -15.59
N LYS A 107 9.33 4.21 -15.71
CA LYS A 107 8.24 3.40 -16.27
C LYS A 107 7.01 3.40 -15.37
N ILE A 108 7.20 3.27 -14.06
CA ILE A 108 6.10 3.37 -13.08
C ILE A 108 5.38 4.72 -13.22
N ILE A 109 6.12 5.82 -13.28
CA ILE A 109 5.56 7.17 -13.44
C ILE A 109 4.78 7.33 -14.75
N GLN A 110 5.20 6.68 -15.83
CA GLN A 110 4.46 6.70 -17.11
C GLN A 110 3.11 5.97 -17.02
N LEU A 111 3.04 4.91 -16.23
CA LEU A 111 1.83 4.10 -16.03
C LEU A 111 0.90 4.65 -14.94
N LEU A 112 1.46 5.36 -13.95
CA LEU A 112 0.75 5.86 -12.78
C LEU A 112 -0.56 6.63 -13.09
N PRO A 113 -0.65 7.49 -14.11
CA PRO A 113 -1.90 8.20 -14.43
C PRO A 113 -3.10 7.29 -14.74
N PHE A 114 -2.88 6.03 -15.11
CA PHE A 114 -3.94 5.07 -15.40
C PHE A 114 -4.37 4.26 -14.16
N MET A 115 -3.57 4.27 -13.10
CA MET A 115 -3.80 3.47 -11.89
C MET A 115 -4.98 3.97 -11.05
N GLY A 116 -5.47 5.18 -11.33
CA GLY A 116 -6.73 5.66 -10.77
C GLY A 116 -7.91 4.76 -11.12
N GLN A 117 -7.86 4.01 -12.22
CA GLN A 117 -8.95 3.13 -12.69
C GLN A 117 -8.77 1.65 -12.27
N THR A 118 -7.92 1.39 -11.26
CA THR A 118 -7.66 0.03 -10.79
C THR A 118 -8.94 -0.64 -10.27
N GLY A 119 -9.12 -1.91 -10.64
CA GLY A 119 -10.21 -2.76 -10.15
C GLY A 119 -10.15 -3.01 -8.64
N GLU A 120 -11.28 -3.41 -8.07
CA GLU A 120 -11.40 -3.67 -6.62
C GLU A 120 -10.48 -4.78 -6.11
N ASP A 121 -10.14 -5.73 -6.97
CA ASP A 121 -9.23 -6.84 -6.71
C ASP A 121 -7.78 -6.41 -6.49
N ARG A 122 -7.33 -5.35 -7.17
CA ARG A 122 -5.94 -4.84 -7.09
C ARG A 122 -5.83 -3.48 -6.40
N ARG A 123 -6.95 -2.94 -5.90
CA ARG A 123 -7.04 -1.69 -5.12
C ARG A 123 -5.99 -1.61 -4.01
N GLN A 124 -5.88 -2.66 -3.19
CA GLN A 124 -4.95 -2.69 -2.05
C GLN A 124 -3.49 -2.67 -2.52
N GLU A 125 -3.14 -3.50 -3.51
CA GLU A 125 -1.80 -3.56 -4.11
C GLU A 125 -1.39 -2.21 -4.71
N CYS A 126 -2.35 -1.49 -5.32
CA CYS A 126 -2.13 -0.17 -5.87
C CYS A 126 -1.82 0.85 -4.76
N MET A 127 -2.64 0.91 -3.71
CA MET A 127 -2.40 1.81 -2.58
C MET A 127 -1.03 1.57 -1.93
N GLU A 128 -0.64 0.31 -1.77
CA GLU A 128 0.67 -0.09 -1.25
C GLU A 128 1.81 0.39 -2.16
N SER A 129 1.66 0.23 -3.48
CA SER A 129 2.63 0.73 -4.46
C SER A 129 2.80 2.25 -4.35
N LEU A 130 1.70 3.01 -4.22
CA LEU A 130 1.76 4.46 -4.01
C LEU A 130 2.48 4.83 -2.70
N ARG A 131 2.19 4.13 -1.62
CA ARG A 131 2.82 4.35 -0.31
C ARG A 131 4.32 4.06 -0.37
N THR A 132 4.74 2.99 -1.03
CA THR A 132 6.16 2.65 -1.19
C THR A 132 6.92 3.67 -2.03
N LEU A 133 6.32 4.16 -3.12
CA LEU A 133 6.88 5.25 -3.92
C LEU A 133 7.02 6.53 -3.09
N TYR A 134 6.01 6.86 -2.29
CA TYR A 134 6.05 8.01 -1.38
C TYR A 134 7.18 7.88 -0.34
N GLN A 135 7.27 6.74 0.34
CA GLN A 135 8.31 6.47 1.34
C GLN A 135 9.71 6.51 0.73
N THR A 136 9.90 5.85 -0.41
CA THR A 136 11.21 5.81 -1.08
C THR A 136 11.64 7.18 -1.57
N SER A 137 10.74 7.96 -2.19
CA SER A 137 11.05 9.34 -2.61
C SER A 137 11.28 10.30 -1.44
N GLY A 138 11.01 9.89 -0.20
CA GLY A 138 11.37 10.63 1.01
C GLY A 138 12.81 10.41 1.47
N LYS A 139 13.49 9.39 0.94
CA LYS A 139 14.89 9.10 1.23
C LYS A 139 15.78 10.11 0.51
N ARG A 140 16.89 10.50 1.14
CA ARG A 140 17.82 11.51 0.58
C ARG A 140 18.38 11.12 -0.79
N SER A 141 18.62 9.83 -1.02
CA SER A 141 19.13 9.28 -2.28
C SER A 141 18.14 9.32 -3.44
N CYS A 142 16.85 9.52 -3.16
CA CYS A 142 15.79 9.52 -4.16
C CYS A 142 14.95 10.81 -4.09
N ALA A 143 15.45 11.86 -3.44
CA ALA A 143 14.70 13.08 -3.19
C ALA A 143 14.27 13.78 -4.49
N GLU A 144 15.06 13.66 -5.55
CA GLU A 144 14.78 14.17 -6.89
C GLU A 144 13.58 13.48 -7.57
N MET A 145 13.20 12.28 -7.11
CA MET A 145 12.05 11.54 -7.64
C MET A 145 10.73 12.11 -7.12
N ARG A 146 10.75 12.79 -5.96
CA ARG A 146 9.53 13.26 -5.29
C ARG A 146 8.70 14.21 -6.16
N PRO A 147 9.23 15.29 -6.75
CA PRO A 147 8.41 16.21 -7.54
C PRO A 147 7.72 15.53 -8.72
N VAL A 148 8.45 14.65 -9.42
CA VAL A 148 7.96 13.91 -10.59
C VAL A 148 6.84 12.92 -10.19
N PHE A 149 6.99 12.27 -9.03
CA PHE A 149 5.96 11.40 -8.48
C PHE A 149 4.68 12.16 -8.13
N LEU A 150 4.80 13.32 -7.48
CA LEU A 150 3.63 14.12 -7.11
C LEU A 150 2.88 14.65 -8.33
N GLU A 151 3.59 15.12 -9.36
CA GLU A 151 2.97 15.55 -10.61
C GLU A 151 2.21 14.41 -11.31
N ALA A 152 2.77 13.20 -11.30
CA ALA A 152 2.10 12.03 -11.88
C ALA A 152 0.88 11.58 -11.07
N LEU A 153 0.89 11.73 -9.73
CA LEU A 153 -0.30 11.56 -8.90
C LEU A 153 -1.39 12.58 -9.22
N GLU A 154 -1.03 13.84 -9.44
CA GLU A 154 -2.01 14.87 -9.84
C GLU A 154 -2.67 14.51 -11.18
N ARG A 155 -1.89 14.11 -12.18
CA ARG A 155 -2.41 13.64 -13.48
C ARG A 155 -3.29 12.40 -13.36
N MET A 156 -3.03 11.54 -12.38
CA MET A 156 -3.89 10.39 -12.07
C MET A 156 -5.25 10.87 -11.56
N LEU A 157 -5.27 11.84 -10.64
CA LEU A 157 -6.50 12.40 -10.05
C LEU A 157 -7.36 13.18 -11.06
N GLU A 158 -6.78 13.65 -12.16
CA GLU A 158 -7.52 14.31 -13.25
C GLU A 158 -8.34 13.32 -14.11
N ARG A 159 -8.07 12.01 -14.01
CA ARG A 159 -8.65 11.00 -14.90
C ARG A 159 -9.80 10.24 -14.26
N SER A 160 -11.02 10.62 -14.63
CA SER A 160 -12.24 9.90 -14.25
C SER A 160 -12.53 8.70 -15.15
N PRO A 161 -13.19 7.64 -14.64
CA PRO A 161 -13.58 7.43 -13.24
C PRO A 161 -12.37 7.05 -12.36
N LEU A 162 -12.45 7.35 -11.06
CA LEU A 162 -11.43 6.97 -10.08
C LEU A 162 -11.94 5.85 -9.16
N ASN A 163 -11.04 4.94 -8.79
CA ASN A 163 -11.23 4.04 -7.67
C ASN A 163 -11.20 4.88 -6.38
N PRO A 164 -12.27 4.88 -5.56
CA PRO A 164 -12.38 5.76 -4.40
C PRO A 164 -11.22 5.61 -3.40
N ALA A 165 -10.74 4.39 -3.16
CA ALA A 165 -9.64 4.19 -2.22
C ALA A 165 -8.29 4.63 -2.79
N VAL A 166 -8.07 4.44 -4.09
CA VAL A 166 -6.84 4.94 -4.75
C VAL A 166 -6.84 6.47 -4.76
N GLU A 167 -7.99 7.10 -5.01
CA GLU A 167 -8.15 8.55 -4.89
C GLU A 167 -7.84 9.05 -3.48
N GLY A 168 -8.45 8.43 -2.45
CA GLY A 168 -8.20 8.78 -1.05
C GLY A 168 -6.72 8.64 -0.69
N ALA A 169 -6.06 7.57 -1.12
CA ALA A 169 -4.64 7.33 -0.88
C ALA A 169 -3.74 8.37 -1.57
N ALA A 170 -4.04 8.73 -2.82
CA ALA A 170 -3.30 9.74 -3.55
C ALA A 170 -3.44 11.13 -2.93
N LEU A 171 -4.67 11.52 -2.55
CA LEU A 171 -4.91 12.79 -1.87
C LEU A 171 -4.22 12.87 -0.50
N GLY A 172 -4.22 11.76 0.26
CA GLY A 172 -3.51 11.69 1.53
C GLY A 172 -1.99 11.80 1.38
N ILE A 173 -1.40 11.19 0.34
CA ILE A 173 0.03 11.38 0.01
C ILE A 173 0.34 12.83 -0.33
N LEU A 174 -0.49 13.47 -1.17
CA LEU A 174 -0.32 14.88 -1.55
C LEU A 174 -0.42 15.81 -0.33
N TYR A 175 -1.34 15.53 0.60
CA TYR A 175 -1.43 16.23 1.88
C TYR A 175 -0.15 16.07 2.73
N GLY A 176 0.35 14.84 2.86
CA GLY A 176 1.57 14.55 3.62
C GLY A 176 2.84 15.22 3.06
N CYS A 177 2.83 15.63 1.79
CA CYS A 177 3.91 16.38 1.16
C CYS A 177 3.88 17.89 1.43
N GLY A 178 2.95 18.37 2.25
CA GLY A 178 2.85 19.78 2.63
C GLY A 178 2.15 20.66 1.61
N ALA A 179 1.44 20.08 0.64
CA ALA A 179 0.53 20.85 -0.19
C ALA A 179 -0.77 21.13 0.61
N ASP A 180 -1.31 22.35 0.50
CA ASP A 180 -2.62 22.68 1.08
C ASP A 180 -3.72 21.95 0.29
N ARG A 181 -3.98 20.70 0.71
CA ARG A 181 -4.94 19.79 0.07
C ARG A 181 -6.19 19.55 0.91
N GLY A 182 -6.31 20.19 2.06
CA GLY A 182 -7.45 19.99 2.97
C GLY A 182 -8.79 20.31 2.29
N ALA A 183 -8.83 21.38 1.50
CA ALA A 183 -9.99 21.75 0.71
C ALA A 183 -10.33 20.70 -0.36
N GLN A 184 -9.32 20.16 -1.06
CA GLN A 184 -9.49 19.14 -2.11
C GLN A 184 -9.98 17.81 -1.51
N ILE A 185 -9.37 17.35 -0.40
CA ILE A 185 -9.81 16.16 0.34
C ILE A 185 -11.26 16.31 0.79
N SER A 186 -11.60 17.47 1.39
CA SER A 186 -12.95 17.72 1.87
C SER A 186 -13.98 17.79 0.74
N ALA A 187 -13.60 18.34 -0.43
CA ALA A 187 -14.45 18.38 -1.61
C ALA A 187 -14.71 16.98 -2.19
N ALA A 188 -13.67 16.16 -2.34
CA ALA A 188 -13.80 14.76 -2.78
C ALA A 188 -14.67 13.96 -1.81
N ALA A 189 -14.43 14.08 -0.51
CA ALA A 189 -15.23 13.41 0.51
C ALA A 189 -16.70 13.85 0.48
N ARG A 190 -17.00 15.15 0.31
CA ARG A 190 -18.38 15.63 0.09
C ARG A 190 -19.00 15.00 -1.14
N GLY A 191 -18.27 14.92 -2.25
CA GLY A 191 -18.73 14.30 -3.49
C GLY A 191 -19.19 12.85 -3.28
N TYR A 192 -18.43 12.07 -2.51
CA TYR A 192 -18.83 10.71 -2.14
C TYR A 192 -20.03 10.69 -1.19
N MET A 193 -19.98 11.43 -0.09
CA MET A 193 -20.95 11.31 1.00
C MET A 193 -22.33 11.91 0.65
N GLN A 194 -22.35 13.00 -0.12
CA GLN A 194 -23.57 13.71 -0.50
C GLN A 194 -24.08 13.32 -1.90
N GLY A 195 -23.46 12.33 -2.53
CA GLY A 195 -23.87 11.81 -3.83
C GLY A 195 -25.11 10.92 -3.77
N THR A 196 -25.37 10.23 -4.89
CA THR A 196 -26.41 9.19 -5.00
C THR A 196 -26.13 8.03 -4.03
N GLU A 197 -27.11 7.15 -3.76
CA GLU A 197 -26.91 5.95 -2.91
C GLU A 197 -25.69 5.12 -3.36
N GLU A 198 -25.54 4.90 -4.66
CA GLU A 198 -24.40 4.16 -5.23
C GLU A 198 -23.05 4.88 -5.01
N THR A 199 -23.06 6.22 -5.06
CA THR A 199 -21.86 7.04 -4.80
C THR A 199 -21.54 7.07 -3.31
N ARG A 200 -22.57 7.17 -2.47
CA ARG A 200 -22.45 7.14 -1.00
C ARG A 200 -21.90 5.82 -0.51
N ALA A 201 -22.26 4.70 -1.14
CA ALA A 201 -21.69 3.38 -0.87
C ALA A 201 -20.17 3.33 -1.04
N LYS A 202 -19.57 4.23 -1.84
CA LYS A 202 -18.13 4.34 -2.09
C LYS A 202 -17.38 5.18 -1.04
N SER A 203 -18.10 5.86 -0.14
CA SER A 203 -17.52 6.75 0.89
C SER A 203 -16.54 6.01 1.81
N ALA A 204 -16.88 4.80 2.24
CA ALA A 204 -16.01 4.02 3.13
C ALA A 204 -14.70 3.60 2.44
N ALA A 205 -14.75 3.25 1.16
CA ALA A 205 -13.56 2.94 0.37
C ALA A 205 -12.65 4.17 0.21
N PHE A 206 -13.22 5.35 -0.04
CA PHE A 206 -12.47 6.61 -0.05
C PHE A 206 -11.78 6.89 1.29
N LEU A 207 -12.53 6.81 2.40
CA LEU A 207 -11.98 7.00 3.75
C LEU A 207 -10.85 6.00 4.05
N ARG A 208 -11.02 4.74 3.64
CA ARG A 208 -9.98 3.71 3.80
C ARG A 208 -8.68 4.12 3.12
N GLY A 209 -8.75 4.59 1.88
CA GLY A 209 -7.58 5.08 1.14
C GLY A 209 -6.91 6.29 1.80
N LEU A 210 -7.74 7.26 2.20
CA LEU A 210 -7.26 8.47 2.87
C LEU A 210 -6.56 8.12 4.19
N PHE A 211 -7.18 7.30 5.04
CA PHE A 211 -6.59 6.90 6.31
C PHE A 211 -5.40 5.95 6.15
N PHE A 212 -5.29 5.23 5.04
CA PHE A 212 -4.09 4.44 4.75
C PHE A 212 -2.83 5.30 4.61
N THR A 213 -2.97 6.56 4.18
CA THR A 213 -1.83 7.45 3.86
C THR A 213 -1.75 8.72 4.72
N ALA A 214 -2.87 9.21 5.26
CA ALA A 214 -2.99 10.46 6.00
C ALA A 214 -3.97 10.34 7.19
N ARG A 215 -3.64 9.49 8.18
CA ARG A 215 -4.45 9.26 9.39
C ARG A 215 -4.63 10.52 10.24
N ASP A 216 -3.61 11.37 10.29
CA ASP A 216 -3.62 12.59 11.09
C ASP A 216 -4.65 13.60 10.59
N PHE A 217 -5.06 13.53 9.31
CA PHE A 217 -6.00 14.49 8.74
C PHE A 217 -7.34 14.56 9.50
N VAL A 218 -7.95 13.41 9.85
CA VAL A 218 -9.20 13.39 10.63
C VAL A 218 -8.99 13.87 12.08
N LEU A 219 -7.77 13.74 12.61
CA LEU A 219 -7.43 14.24 13.93
C LEU A 219 -7.19 15.75 13.92
N VAL A 220 -6.66 16.31 12.83
CA VAL A 220 -6.28 17.73 12.73
C VAL A 220 -7.43 18.59 12.21
N SER A 221 -8.31 18.06 11.36
CA SER A 221 -9.42 18.79 10.73
C SER A 221 -10.77 18.53 11.41
N PRO A 222 -11.27 19.45 12.28
CA PRO A 222 -12.56 19.26 12.95
C PRO A 222 -13.74 19.21 11.96
N ASP A 223 -13.66 19.99 10.88
CA ASP A 223 -14.72 20.04 9.87
C ASP A 223 -14.80 18.77 9.04
N PHE A 224 -13.67 18.06 8.87
CA PHE A 224 -13.68 16.75 8.23
C PHE A 224 -14.38 15.70 9.11
N LEU A 225 -14.19 15.75 10.43
CA LEU A 225 -14.89 14.85 11.34
C LEU A 225 -16.41 15.11 11.33
N LYS A 226 -16.85 16.38 11.31
CA LYS A 226 -18.28 16.74 11.15
C LYS A 226 -18.87 16.21 9.84
N LEU A 227 -18.06 16.16 8.78
CA LEU A 227 -18.49 15.64 7.49
C LEU A 227 -18.72 14.12 7.54
N ILE A 228 -17.86 13.37 8.25
CA ILE A 228 -18.07 11.94 8.51
C ILE A 228 -19.31 11.74 9.40
N ASP A 229 -19.46 12.57 10.43
CA ASP A 229 -20.61 12.53 11.34
C ASP A 229 -21.94 12.73 10.59
N GLY A 230 -22.02 13.76 9.75
CA GLY A 230 -23.20 14.01 8.91
C GLY A 230 -23.49 12.91 7.88
N LEU A 231 -22.45 12.21 7.38
CA LEU A 231 -22.68 10.99 6.58
C LEU A 231 -23.40 9.96 7.43
N LEU A 232 -22.88 9.64 8.62
CA LEU A 232 -23.45 8.60 9.49
C LEU A 232 -24.88 8.92 9.92
N GLU A 233 -25.20 10.20 10.19
CA GLU A 233 -26.57 10.65 10.51
C GLU A 233 -27.54 10.46 9.33
N SER A 234 -27.05 10.55 8.09
CA SER A 234 -27.89 10.47 6.90
C SER A 234 -28.22 9.04 6.45
N LEU A 235 -27.51 8.03 6.98
CA LEU A 235 -27.67 6.64 6.60
C LEU A 235 -28.86 6.00 7.33
N SER A 236 -29.69 5.26 6.59
CA SER A 236 -30.61 4.30 7.19
C SER A 236 -29.86 3.16 7.88
N THR A 237 -30.52 2.43 8.78
CA THR A 237 -29.94 1.25 9.45
C THR A 237 -29.39 0.23 8.45
N GLU A 238 -30.10 -0.01 7.35
CA GLU A 238 -29.69 -1.00 6.34
C GLU A 238 -28.46 -0.52 5.56
N GLU A 239 -28.42 0.75 5.14
CA GLU A 239 -27.24 1.33 4.49
C GLU A 239 -26.03 1.36 5.42
N PHE A 240 -26.23 1.70 6.69
CA PHE A 240 -25.18 1.68 7.70
C PHE A 240 -24.59 0.28 7.86
N LEU A 241 -25.43 -0.75 8.02
CA LEU A 241 -24.96 -2.14 8.14
C LEU A 241 -24.22 -2.63 6.88
N ARG A 242 -24.62 -2.17 5.68
CA ARG A 242 -23.90 -2.47 4.43
C ARG A 242 -22.52 -1.80 4.38
N LEU A 243 -22.40 -0.56 4.87
CA LEU A 243 -21.14 0.21 4.88
C LEU A 243 -20.19 -0.17 6.03
N LEU A 244 -20.74 -0.69 7.12
CA LEU A 244 -20.03 -0.95 8.37
C LEU A 244 -18.76 -1.82 8.22
N PRO A 245 -18.72 -2.89 7.39
CA PRO A 245 -17.50 -3.67 7.20
C PRO A 245 -16.33 -2.84 6.63
N GLU A 246 -16.55 -2.04 5.58
CA GLU A 246 -15.50 -1.19 4.99
C GLU A 246 -15.16 -0.01 5.91
N LEU A 247 -16.12 0.54 6.68
CA LEU A 247 -15.82 1.54 7.70
C LEU A 247 -14.89 0.98 8.78
N ARG A 248 -15.15 -0.24 9.26
CA ARG A 248 -14.24 -0.91 10.20
C ARG A 248 -12.85 -1.12 9.63
N LEU A 249 -12.74 -1.43 8.34
CA LEU A 249 -11.43 -1.51 7.67
C LEU A 249 -10.75 -0.14 7.62
N ALA A 250 -11.47 0.91 7.25
CA ALA A 250 -10.93 2.27 7.18
C ALA A 250 -10.39 2.73 8.55
N PHE A 251 -11.15 2.50 9.62
CA PHE A 251 -10.72 2.84 10.97
C PHE A 251 -9.74 1.83 11.59
N GLY A 252 -9.49 0.69 10.94
CA GLY A 252 -8.54 -0.33 11.40
C GLY A 252 -7.07 0.12 11.37
N TYR A 253 -6.74 1.20 10.68
CA TYR A 253 -5.38 1.76 10.62
C TYR A 253 -4.99 2.63 11.81
N PHE A 254 -5.96 2.99 12.67
CA PHE A 254 -5.71 3.81 13.86
C PHE A 254 -5.23 2.95 15.04
N THR A 255 -4.28 3.50 15.80
CA THR A 255 -3.89 2.93 17.09
C THR A 255 -5.00 3.11 18.13
N PRO A 256 -5.03 2.32 19.22
CA PRO A 256 -6.05 2.48 20.27
C PRO A 256 -6.15 3.92 20.79
N LEU A 257 -5.02 4.59 20.99
CA LEU A 257 -4.98 5.98 21.44
C LEU A 257 -5.59 6.97 20.42
N GLU A 258 -5.33 6.77 19.13
CA GLU A 258 -5.92 7.60 18.07
C GLU A 258 -7.42 7.35 17.96
N THR A 259 -7.85 6.09 18.07
CA THR A 259 -9.27 5.72 18.11
C THR A 259 -9.99 6.39 19.29
N ASP A 260 -9.41 6.35 20.49
CA ASP A 260 -9.99 7.03 21.68
C ASP A 260 -10.11 8.55 21.48
N ARG A 261 -9.13 9.17 20.81
CA ARG A 261 -9.17 10.60 20.47
C ARG A 261 -10.26 10.91 19.47
N ILE A 262 -10.42 10.11 18.42
CA ILE A 262 -11.49 10.27 17.43
C ILE A 262 -12.85 10.09 18.12
N ALA A 263 -13.01 9.03 18.91
CA ALA A 263 -14.23 8.74 19.66
C ALA A 263 -14.61 9.88 20.61
N SER A 264 -13.63 10.46 21.32
CA SER A 264 -13.85 11.62 22.19
C SER A 264 -14.34 12.85 21.43
N LYS A 265 -13.74 13.13 20.26
CA LYS A 265 -14.16 14.25 19.41
C LYS A 265 -15.54 14.03 18.79
N ALA A 266 -15.84 12.81 18.35
CA ALA A 266 -17.14 12.44 17.80
C ALA A 266 -18.22 12.52 18.88
N ALA A 267 -17.98 12.01 20.10
CA ALA A 267 -18.91 12.14 21.22
C ALA A 267 -19.23 13.61 21.54
N ALA A 268 -18.23 14.48 21.49
CA ALA A 268 -18.41 15.91 21.75
C ALA A 268 -19.31 16.61 20.72
N LEU A 269 -19.36 16.14 19.46
CA LEU A 269 -20.30 16.66 18.45
C LEU A 269 -21.76 16.42 18.87
N HIS A 270 -22.01 15.34 19.62
CA HIS A 270 -23.33 14.94 20.15
C HIS A 270 -23.54 15.36 21.60
N GLY A 271 -22.69 16.24 22.15
CA GLY A 271 -22.79 16.69 23.54
C GLY A 271 -22.50 15.61 24.60
N LYS A 272 -21.85 14.51 24.21
CA LYS A 272 -21.46 13.39 25.08
C LYS A 272 -19.96 13.38 25.37
N LYS A 273 -19.55 12.59 26.34
CA LYS A 273 -18.16 12.24 26.65
C LYS A 273 -17.83 10.85 26.13
N ALA A 274 -16.55 10.55 25.93
CA ALA A 274 -16.09 9.23 25.52
C ALA A 274 -16.51 8.12 26.50
N ALA A 275 -16.53 8.41 27.80
CA ALA A 275 -17.00 7.47 28.83
C ALA A 275 -18.46 7.04 28.60
N ASP A 276 -19.31 7.95 28.09
CA ASP A 276 -20.72 7.67 27.82
C ASP A 276 -20.90 6.69 26.64
N LEU A 277 -19.86 6.48 25.81
CA LEU A 277 -19.89 5.50 24.71
C LEU A 277 -19.68 4.06 25.22
N LEU A 278 -19.06 3.91 26.39
CA LEU A 278 -18.84 2.60 27.03
C LEU A 278 -20.10 2.12 27.77
N GLU A 279 -21.02 3.04 28.05
CA GLU A 279 -22.29 2.76 28.71
C GLU A 279 -23.39 2.55 27.67
N GLY A 280 -23.59 1.29 27.26
CA GLY A 280 -24.60 0.91 26.28
C GLY A 280 -25.18 -0.48 26.53
N LYS A 281 -26.46 -0.67 26.19
CA LYS A 281 -27.08 -2.00 26.09
C LYS A 281 -27.02 -2.45 24.64
N ALA A 282 -26.09 -3.34 24.31
CA ALA A 282 -26.13 -4.11 23.08
C ALA A 282 -26.79 -5.47 23.38
N SER A 283 -27.64 -5.94 22.47
CA SER A 283 -28.12 -7.31 22.51
C SER A 283 -26.96 -8.29 22.29
N PRO A 284 -27.05 -9.55 22.77
CA PRO A 284 -26.05 -10.57 22.49
C PRO A 284 -25.80 -10.77 20.99
N GLU A 285 -26.84 -10.62 20.15
CA GLU A 285 -26.75 -10.75 18.70
C GLU A 285 -25.94 -9.63 18.05
N GLU A 286 -26.18 -8.36 18.46
CA GLU A 286 -25.40 -7.22 17.99
C GLU A 286 -23.93 -7.32 18.41
N TYR A 287 -23.68 -7.81 19.63
CA TYR A 287 -22.32 -8.03 20.13
C TYR A 287 -21.59 -9.11 19.31
N ALA A 288 -22.23 -10.26 19.08
CA ALA A 288 -21.66 -11.34 18.27
C ALA A 288 -21.40 -10.92 16.81
N TYR A 289 -22.30 -10.12 16.24
CA TYR A 289 -22.10 -9.53 14.92
C TYR A 289 -20.89 -8.59 14.90
N GLY A 290 -20.75 -7.74 15.93
CA GLY A 290 -19.59 -6.88 16.13
C GLY A 290 -18.26 -7.65 16.18
N GLU A 291 -18.17 -8.72 16.97
CA GLU A 291 -16.98 -9.57 17.07
C GLU A 291 -16.62 -10.23 15.73
N THR A 292 -17.63 -10.65 14.97
CA THR A 292 -17.44 -11.24 13.64
C THR A 292 -16.83 -10.22 12.68
N LEU A 293 -17.34 -8.98 12.70
CA LEU A 293 -16.81 -7.91 11.87
C LEU A 293 -15.40 -7.46 12.27
N ASP A 294 -15.10 -7.39 13.57
CA ASP A 294 -13.75 -7.07 14.05
C ASP A 294 -12.75 -8.17 13.65
N SER A 295 -13.17 -9.43 13.72
CA SER A 295 -12.36 -10.57 13.27
C SER A 295 -12.11 -10.52 11.75
N TYR A 296 -13.12 -10.16 10.96
CA TYR A 296 -12.98 -9.93 9.53
C TYR A 296 -11.99 -8.79 9.25
N ALA A 297 -12.16 -7.64 9.90
CA ALA A 297 -11.32 -6.46 9.71
C ALA A 297 -9.85 -6.72 10.07
N ARG A 298 -9.60 -7.47 11.16
CA ARG A 298 -8.25 -7.88 11.58
C ARG A 298 -7.57 -8.80 10.57
N LYS A 299 -8.31 -9.72 9.93
CA LYS A 299 -7.74 -10.60 8.88
C LYS A 299 -7.35 -9.81 7.64
N GLN A 300 -8.18 -8.85 7.24
CA GLN A 300 -7.92 -8.01 6.07
C GLN A 300 -6.78 -7.01 6.29
N THR A 301 -6.64 -6.46 7.50
CA THR A 301 -5.53 -5.56 7.84
C THR A 301 -4.20 -6.29 8.07
N LYS A 302 -4.21 -7.52 8.63
CA LYS A 302 -2.99 -8.36 8.77
C LYS A 302 -2.44 -8.89 7.45
N ASN A 303 -3.27 -8.96 6.40
CA ASN A 303 -2.82 -9.27 5.05
C ASN A 303 -2.20 -8.06 4.32
N GLY A 304 -2.15 -6.87 4.94
CA GLY A 304 -1.25 -5.78 4.57
C GLY A 304 0.02 -5.82 5.43
N PRO A 305 1.21 -5.47 4.92
CA PRO A 305 2.46 -5.73 5.62
C PRO A 305 2.57 -4.89 6.89
N ALA A 306 3.12 -5.53 7.93
CA ALA A 306 3.37 -4.96 9.24
C ALA A 306 4.02 -3.59 9.13
N VAL A 307 3.35 -2.57 9.66
CA VAL A 307 4.02 -1.33 10.03
C VAL A 307 5.04 -1.71 11.09
N SER A 308 6.31 -1.76 10.70
CA SER A 308 7.43 -1.84 11.62
C SER A 308 7.29 -0.68 12.60
N LYS A 309 6.95 -1.02 13.85
CA LYS A 309 7.12 -0.09 14.96
C LYS A 309 8.63 0.11 15.12
N PRO A 310 9.11 1.36 15.24
CA PRO A 310 10.37 1.57 15.93
C PRO A 310 10.12 1.19 17.40
N GLU A 311 10.77 0.13 17.86
CA GLU A 311 10.98 -0.06 19.31
C GLU A 311 12.02 0.99 19.73
N GLU A 312 11.63 1.82 20.69
CA GLU A 312 12.55 2.65 21.49
C GLU A 312 13.40 1.76 22.40
#